data_AF-A0A0D2NHQ4-F1
#
_entry.id   AF-A0A0D2NHQ4-F1
#
_cell.length_a   1.000
_cell.length_b   1.000
_cell.length_c   1.000
_cell.angle_alpha   90.00
_cell.angle_beta   90.00
_cell.angle_gamma   90.00
#
_symmetry.space_group_name_H-M   'P 1'
#
loop_
_entity.id
_entity.type
_entity.pdbx_description
1 polymer ?
#
loop_
_entity_poly.entity_id
_entity_poly.type
_entity_poly.pdbx_seq_one_letter_code
_entity_poly.pdbx_strand_id
1 'polypeptide(L)'
;MLEIKPFVLHALGNEEAYLCPVHAMSEWIRESKITTGYLFRRMVSGDRVSARNSPMMSQQFLEVFRNNLIDIGIDPAPYGTHSFRRGGCQYLASDRCWPLRRICDWGGWSTEFSNLTIVKYLISWNDNPTEKREDFFDPNRAPSTRCFHCGRSCHCA
;
A
#
# COMPACT_ATOMS: atom_id res chain seq x y z
N MET A 1 -4.82 18.59 23.71
CA MET A 1 -4.94 17.86 22.43
C MET A 1 -3.56 17.37 22.06
N LEU A 2 -3.38 16.08 21.78
CA LEU A 2 -2.14 15.59 21.18
C LEU A 2 -2.05 16.20 19.77
N GLU A 3 -0.99 16.96 19.52
CA GLU A 3 -0.70 17.51 18.20
C GLU A 3 -0.41 16.36 17.23
N ILE A 4 -1.30 16.12 16.28
CA ILE A 4 -1.11 15.09 15.26
C ILE A 4 -0.01 15.59 14.33
N LYS A 5 1.18 14.98 14.42
CA LYS A 5 2.28 15.30 13.52
C LYS A 5 1.89 14.96 12.08
N PRO A 6 2.18 15.83 11.10
CA PRO A 6 1.87 15.57 9.71
C PRO A 6 2.68 14.37 9.20
N PHE A 7 2.05 13.54 8.36
CA PHE A 7 2.76 12.53 7.60
C PHE A 7 3.37 13.21 6.37
N VAL A 8 4.69 13.36 6.36
CA VAL A 8 5.39 14.04 5.26
C VAL A 8 5.52 13.07 4.09
N LEU A 9 4.99 13.46 2.93
CA LEU A 9 5.18 12.72 1.69
C LEU A 9 6.52 13.12 1.06
N HIS A 10 7.32 12.12 0.69
CA HIS A 10 8.58 12.30 0.00
C HIS A 10 8.46 11.76 -1.43
N ALA A 11 9.08 12.46 -2.39
CA ALA A 11 9.21 11.95 -3.75
C ALA A 11 10.16 10.75 -3.74
N LEU A 12 9.77 9.68 -4.42
CA LEU A 12 10.59 8.48 -4.61
C LEU A 12 11.44 8.60 -5.89
N GLY A 13 12.51 7.82 -5.97
CA GLY A 13 13.37 7.74 -7.15
C GLY A 13 12.65 7.12 -8.37
N ASN A 14 13.31 7.19 -9.53
CA ASN A 14 12.73 6.72 -10.79
C ASN A 14 12.41 5.21 -10.78
N GLU A 15 13.23 4.43 -10.08
CA GLU A 15 13.07 2.99 -9.87
C GLU A 15 11.80 2.62 -9.10
N GLU A 16 11.27 3.52 -8.27
CA GLU A 16 10.04 3.34 -7.48
C GLU A 16 8.96 4.36 -7.90
N ALA A 17 9.06 4.96 -9.09
CA ALA A 17 8.16 6.03 -9.53
C ALA A 17 6.68 5.61 -9.53
N TYR A 18 6.41 4.33 -9.82
CA TYR A 18 5.08 3.73 -9.81
C TYR A 18 4.43 3.63 -8.42
N LEU A 19 5.23 3.77 -7.34
CA LEU A 19 4.77 3.81 -5.94
C LEU A 19 4.81 5.23 -5.36
N CYS A 20 5.27 6.22 -6.12
CA CYS A 20 5.55 7.56 -5.59
C CYS A 20 4.25 8.33 -5.31
N PRO A 21 3.91 8.61 -4.03
CA PRO A 21 2.68 9.31 -3.70
C PRO A 21 2.71 10.77 -4.17
N VAL A 22 3.90 11.38 -4.26
CA VAL A 22 4.06 12.75 -4.77
C VAL A 22 3.75 12.80 -6.26
N HIS A 23 4.29 11.87 -7.06
CA HIS A 23 3.98 11.81 -8.50
C HIS A 23 2.50 11.53 -8.74
N ALA A 24 1.94 10.50 -8.09
CA ALA A 24 0.53 10.16 -8.22
C ALA A 24 -0.39 11.35 -7.86
N MET A 25 -0.03 12.10 -6.81
CA MET A 25 -0.79 13.28 -6.41
C MET A 25 -0.63 14.44 -7.41
N SER A 26 0.57 14.68 -7.91
CA SER A 26 0.84 15.73 -8.90
C SER A 26 0.08 15.48 -10.20
N GLU A 27 0.05 14.23 -10.67
CA GLU A 27 -0.73 13.84 -11.84
C GLU A 27 -2.23 14.02 -11.58
N TRP A 28 -2.74 13.54 -10.44
CA TRP A 28 -4.13 13.73 -10.08
C TRP A 28 -4.55 15.19 -10.04
N ILE A 29 -3.76 16.08 -9.43
CA ILE A 29 -4.07 17.52 -9.38
C ILE A 29 -4.11 18.13 -10.78
N ARG A 30 -3.16 17.76 -11.64
CA ARG A 30 -3.09 18.22 -13.03
C ARG A 30 -4.32 17.79 -13.84
N GLU A 31 -4.68 16.51 -13.77
CA GLU A 31 -5.78 15.96 -14.57
C GLU A 31 -7.16 16.35 -14.02
N SER A 32 -7.34 16.36 -12.70
CA SER A 32 -8.60 16.72 -12.04
C SER A 32 -8.93 18.20 -12.13
N LYS A 33 -7.93 19.06 -12.35
CA LYS A 33 -8.04 20.53 -12.39
C LYS A 33 -8.64 21.11 -11.10
N ILE A 34 -8.56 20.38 -9.99
CA ILE A 34 -9.01 20.85 -8.68
C ILE A 34 -7.98 21.83 -8.14
N THR A 35 -8.40 23.07 -7.89
CA THR A 35 -7.56 24.11 -7.30
C THR A 35 -7.95 24.48 -5.88
N THR A 36 -9.13 24.07 -5.43
CA THR A 36 -9.69 24.41 -4.09
C THR A 36 -10.58 23.29 -3.55
N GLY A 37 -10.85 23.29 -2.24
CA GLY A 37 -11.78 22.34 -1.62
C GLY A 37 -11.23 20.92 -1.49
N TYR A 38 -12.10 19.92 -1.59
CA TYR A 38 -11.69 18.52 -1.47
C TYR A 38 -10.82 18.09 -2.65
N LEU A 39 -9.68 17.46 -2.32
CA LEU A 39 -8.72 16.92 -3.28
C LEU A 39 -9.25 15.68 -4.00
N PHE A 40 -9.95 14.80 -3.29
CA PHE A 40 -10.64 13.64 -3.84
C PHE A 40 -12.14 13.89 -3.80
N ARG A 41 -12.70 14.31 -4.93
CA ARG A 41 -14.13 14.60 -5.06
C ARG A 41 -14.89 13.39 -5.55
N ARG A 42 -16.20 13.41 -5.34
CA ARG A 42 -17.14 12.46 -5.96
C ARG A 42 -16.90 12.38 -7.48
N MET A 43 -16.87 11.19 -8.05
CA MET A 43 -16.88 11.01 -9.51
C MET A 43 -18.32 10.96 -10.04
N VAL A 44 -18.52 11.38 -11.28
CA VAL A 44 -19.78 11.28 -12.03
C VAL A 44 -19.55 10.43 -13.28
N SER A 45 -20.61 10.15 -14.03
CA SER A 45 -20.55 9.29 -15.22
C SER A 45 -19.45 9.70 -16.22
N GLY A 46 -18.77 8.68 -16.76
CA GLY A 46 -17.64 8.83 -17.69
C GLY A 46 -16.34 9.23 -17.01
N ASP A 47 -16.10 8.75 -15.79
CA ASP A 47 -14.88 9.00 -14.99
C ASP A 47 -14.53 10.48 -14.80
N ARG A 48 -15.56 11.32 -14.73
CA ARG A 48 -15.40 12.76 -14.54
C ARG A 48 -15.44 13.12 -13.06
N VAL A 49 -14.59 14.05 -12.66
CA VAL A 49 -14.61 14.63 -11.32
C VAL A 49 -15.82 15.57 -11.18
N SER A 50 -16.57 15.46 -10.08
CA SER A 50 -17.69 16.35 -9.79
C SER A 50 -17.23 17.80 -9.61
N ALA A 51 -17.93 18.73 -10.25
CA ALA A 51 -17.75 20.16 -10.03
C ALA A 51 -18.15 20.60 -8.60
N ARG A 52 -19.04 19.83 -7.94
CA ARG A 52 -19.45 20.10 -6.56
C ARG A 52 -18.30 19.81 -5.61
N ASN A 53 -18.08 20.71 -4.65
CA ASN A 53 -17.09 20.55 -3.59
C ASN A 53 -17.59 19.55 -2.53
N SER A 54 -17.65 18.27 -2.89
CA SER A 54 -18.07 17.17 -2.03
C SER A 54 -17.04 16.05 -2.06
N PRO A 55 -16.69 15.44 -0.92
CA PRO A 55 -15.68 14.39 -0.86
C PRO A 55 -16.17 13.13 -1.59
N MET A 56 -15.21 12.34 -2.08
CA MET A 56 -15.50 10.99 -2.55
C MET A 56 -15.97 10.12 -1.37
N MET A 57 -17.03 9.34 -1.60
CA MET A 57 -17.52 8.39 -0.61
C MET A 57 -16.69 7.11 -0.66
N SER A 58 -16.43 6.48 0.49
CA SER A 58 -15.66 5.23 0.56
C SER A 58 -16.27 4.10 -0.28
N GLN A 59 -17.60 4.04 -0.40
CA GLN A 59 -18.29 3.08 -1.26
C GLN A 59 -17.99 3.30 -2.74
N GLN A 60 -18.00 4.56 -3.18
CA GLN A 60 -17.67 4.91 -4.56
C GLN A 60 -16.20 4.62 -4.88
N PHE A 61 -15.29 4.92 -3.95
CA PHE A 61 -13.89 4.53 -4.09
C PHE A 61 -13.75 3.01 -4.27
N LEU A 62 -14.44 2.23 -3.43
CA LEU A 62 -14.37 0.78 -3.48
C LEU A 62 -14.93 0.21 -4.78
N GLU A 63 -16.00 0.79 -5.31
CA GLU A 63 -16.56 0.42 -6.63
C GLU A 63 -15.55 0.65 -7.75
N VAL A 64 -14.99 1.87 -7.85
CA VAL A 64 -13.98 2.21 -8.88
C VAL A 64 -12.74 1.31 -8.75
N PHE A 65 -12.25 1.11 -7.52
CA PHE A 65 -11.11 0.25 -7.27
C PHE A 65 -11.35 -1.19 -7.75
N ARG A 66 -12.53 -1.76 -7.48
CA ARG A 66 -12.87 -3.12 -7.92
C ARG A 66 -13.01 -3.23 -9.44
N ASN A 67 -13.54 -2.20 -10.09
CA ASN A 67 -13.56 -2.16 -11.56
C ASN A 67 -12.14 -2.15 -12.14
N ASN A 68 -11.22 -1.37 -11.55
CA ASN A 68 -9.82 -1.37 -11.97
C ASN A 68 -9.17 -2.76 -11.81
N LEU A 69 -9.53 -3.54 -10.79
CA LEU A 69 -9.05 -4.91 -10.62
C LEU A 69 -9.58 -5.84 -11.71
N ILE A 70 -10.86 -5.71 -12.07
CA ILE A 70 -11.48 -6.46 -13.17
C ILE A 70 -10.77 -6.16 -14.48
N ASP A 71 -10.46 -4.89 -14.76
CA ASP A 71 -9.80 -4.46 -16.00
C ASP A 71 -8.42 -5.11 -16.20
N ILE A 72 -7.74 -5.47 -15.11
CA ILE A 72 -6.44 -6.16 -15.14
C ILE A 72 -6.55 -7.67 -14.86
N GLY A 73 -7.76 -8.23 -14.86
CA GLY A 73 -8.00 -9.66 -14.70
C GLY A 73 -7.81 -10.21 -13.28
N ILE A 74 -7.91 -9.36 -12.26
CA ILE A 74 -7.83 -9.75 -10.84
C ILE A 74 -9.24 -9.85 -10.25
N ASP A 75 -9.54 -10.96 -9.56
CA ASP A 75 -10.80 -11.11 -8.81
C ASP A 75 -10.90 -10.02 -7.72
N PRO A 76 -11.91 -9.13 -7.77
CA PRO A 76 -12.08 -8.07 -6.79
C PRO A 76 -12.66 -8.55 -5.45
N ALA A 77 -13.23 -9.76 -5.36
CA ALA A 77 -13.93 -10.26 -4.18
C ALA A 77 -13.11 -10.20 -2.87
N PRO A 78 -11.82 -10.59 -2.83
CA PRO A 78 -11.01 -10.51 -1.61
C PRO A 78 -10.55 -9.08 -1.27
N TYR A 79 -10.83 -8.08 -2.11
CA TYR A 79 -10.32 -6.72 -1.95
C TYR A 79 -11.36 -5.75 -1.36
N GLY A 80 -10.93 -5.03 -0.32
CA GLY A 80 -11.71 -4.04 0.42
C GLY A 80 -10.85 -2.85 0.86
N THR A 81 -11.42 -1.90 1.59
CA THR A 81 -10.67 -0.74 2.12
C THR A 81 -9.55 -1.13 3.09
N HIS A 82 -9.69 -2.26 3.79
CA HIS A 82 -8.63 -2.80 4.64
C HIS A 82 -7.45 -3.40 3.85
N SER A 83 -7.64 -3.72 2.56
CA SER A 83 -6.58 -4.29 1.72
C SER A 83 -5.42 -3.32 1.50
N PHE A 84 -5.64 -2.00 1.58
CA PHE A 84 -4.57 -1.01 1.48
C PHE A 84 -3.64 -1.02 2.70
N ARG A 85 -4.21 -1.09 3.91
CA ARG A 85 -3.41 -1.24 5.14
C ARG A 85 -2.63 -2.54 5.13
N ARG A 86 -3.28 -3.61 4.64
CA ARG A 86 -2.69 -4.94 4.53
C ARG A 86 -1.54 -4.98 3.53
N GLY A 87 -1.76 -4.53 2.30
CA GLY A 87 -0.73 -4.47 1.27
C GLY A 87 0.46 -3.60 1.71
N GLY A 88 0.21 -2.45 2.34
CA GLY A 88 1.27 -1.63 2.92
C GLY A 88 2.06 -2.34 4.01
N CYS A 89 1.39 -3.07 4.90
CA CYS A 89 2.03 -3.87 5.95
C CYS A 89 2.92 -4.98 5.35
N GLN A 90 2.39 -5.73 4.39
CA GLN A 90 3.11 -6.81 3.71
C GLN A 90 4.31 -6.31 2.91
N TYR A 91 4.17 -5.18 2.20
CA TYR A 91 5.26 -4.52 1.48
C TYR A 91 6.38 -4.05 2.42
N LEU A 92 6.02 -3.41 3.53
CA LEU A 92 7.00 -2.94 4.50
C LEU A 92 7.74 -4.11 5.18
N ALA A 93 7.05 -5.23 5.42
CA ALA A 93 7.65 -6.42 5.99
C ALA A 93 8.54 -7.16 4.99
N SER A 94 8.03 -7.47 3.80
CA SER A 94 8.65 -8.40 2.85
C SER A 94 9.69 -7.70 1.97
N ASP A 95 9.31 -6.57 1.35
CA ASP A 95 10.16 -5.87 0.37
C ASP A 95 11.10 -4.86 1.02
N ARG A 96 10.66 -4.19 2.10
CA ARG A 96 11.49 -3.22 2.82
C ARG A 96 12.22 -3.80 4.02
N CYS A 97 11.89 -5.04 4.41
CA CYS A 97 12.47 -5.72 5.57
C CYS A 97 12.45 -4.83 6.83
N TRP A 98 11.33 -4.15 7.08
CA TRP A 98 11.14 -3.38 8.31
C TRP A 98 10.86 -4.32 9.48
N PRO A 99 11.47 -4.08 10.66
CA PRO A 99 11.13 -4.84 11.85
C PRO A 99 9.67 -4.57 12.25
N LEU A 100 8.99 -5.60 12.77
CA LEU A 100 7.56 -5.53 13.15
C LEU A 100 7.24 -4.33 14.04
N ARG A 101 8.12 -3.98 14.98
CA ARG A 101 7.93 -2.82 15.86
C ARG A 101 7.78 -1.51 15.07
N ARG A 102 8.62 -1.29 14.06
CA ARG A 102 8.56 -0.10 13.19
C ARG A 102 7.27 -0.09 12.35
N ILE A 103 6.81 -1.27 11.94
CA ILE A 103 5.54 -1.42 11.21
C ILE A 103 4.35 -1.11 12.14
N CYS A 104 4.38 -1.57 13.39
CA CYS A 104 3.37 -1.21 14.40
C CYS A 104 3.34 0.31 14.63
N ASP A 105 4.50 0.95 14.78
CA ASP A 105 4.59 2.41 14.95
C ASP A 105 4.00 3.15 13.73
N TRP A 106 4.28 2.68 12.51
CA TRP A 106 3.71 3.23 11.27
C TRP A 106 2.19 3.02 11.17
N GLY A 107 1.71 1.83 11.52
CA GLY A 107 0.30 1.45 11.46
C GLY A 107 -0.57 2.00 12.59
N GLY A 108 0.05 2.59 13.62
CA GLY A 108 -0.62 3.00 14.85
C GLY A 108 -1.14 1.82 15.68
N TRP A 109 -0.41 0.70 15.65
CA TRP A 109 -0.76 -0.52 16.38
C TRP A 109 0.10 -0.68 17.62
N SER A 110 -0.40 -1.47 18.58
CA SER A 110 0.37 -1.80 19.78
C SER A 110 1.65 -2.54 19.39
N THR A 111 2.76 -2.19 20.05
CA THR A 111 4.02 -2.92 19.98
C THR A 111 4.08 -4.07 21.00
N GLU A 112 3.07 -4.19 21.87
CA GLU A 112 2.98 -5.28 22.83
C GLU A 112 2.54 -6.57 22.14
N PHE A 113 3.30 -7.65 22.35
CA PHE A 113 3.07 -8.95 21.72
C PHE A 113 1.75 -9.63 22.12
N SER A 114 1.12 -9.21 23.22
CA SER A 114 -0.23 -9.63 23.60
C SER A 114 -1.30 -9.19 22.59
N ASN A 115 -0.97 -8.24 21.70
CA ASN A 115 -1.87 -7.71 20.68
C ASN A 115 -1.52 -8.23 19.28
N LEU A 116 -2.29 -9.19 18.79
CA LEU A 116 -2.10 -9.82 17.47
C LEU A 116 -2.73 -9.04 16.31
N THR A 117 -3.04 -7.75 16.48
CA THR A 117 -3.67 -6.94 15.41
C THR A 117 -2.84 -6.94 14.13
N ILE A 118 -1.51 -6.84 14.25
CA ILE A 118 -0.60 -6.85 13.10
C ILE A 118 -0.67 -8.17 12.31
N VAL A 119 -0.94 -9.31 12.97
CA VAL A 119 -1.00 -10.62 12.30
C VAL A 119 -2.08 -10.66 11.23
N LYS A 120 -3.23 -10.02 11.46
CA LYS A 120 -4.33 -9.91 10.49
C LYS A 120 -3.92 -9.15 9.21
N TYR A 121 -2.89 -8.31 9.30
CA TYR A 121 -2.34 -7.54 8.18
C TYR A 121 -1.10 -8.18 7.56
N LEU A 122 -0.45 -9.14 8.23
CA LEU A 122 0.68 -9.87 7.68
C LEU A 122 0.26 -11.12 6.90
N ILE A 123 -0.70 -11.88 7.43
CA ILE A 123 -1.04 -13.23 6.92
C ILE A 123 -2.56 -13.38 6.77
N SER A 124 -3.01 -14.05 5.70
CA SER A 124 -4.39 -14.45 5.46
C SER A 124 -4.46 -15.73 4.64
N TRP A 125 -5.65 -16.32 4.62
CA TRP A 125 -5.96 -17.55 3.91
C TRP A 125 -5.82 -17.43 2.39
N ASN A 126 -5.90 -16.22 1.83
CA ASN A 126 -5.80 -15.96 0.38
C ASN A 126 -4.40 -15.47 -0.04
N ASP A 127 -3.39 -15.62 0.81
CA ASP A 127 -2.03 -15.21 0.46
C ASP A 127 -1.34 -16.30 -0.35
N ASN A 128 -0.69 -15.90 -1.45
CA ASN A 128 0.17 -16.81 -2.20
C ASN A 128 1.49 -17.04 -1.45
N PRO A 129 2.02 -18.28 -1.43
CA PRO A 129 3.35 -18.53 -0.93
C PRO A 129 4.37 -17.66 -1.67
N THR A 130 5.21 -16.95 -0.92
CA THR A 130 6.28 -16.12 -1.49
C THR A 130 7.50 -16.94 -1.90
N GLU A 131 7.64 -18.15 -1.36
CA GLU A 131 8.77 -19.04 -1.59
C GLU A 131 8.31 -20.50 -1.72
N LYS A 132 9.07 -21.31 -2.47
CA LYS A 132 8.84 -22.75 -2.51
C LYS A 132 9.36 -23.39 -1.24
N ARG A 133 8.69 -24.44 -0.78
CA ARG A 133 9.06 -25.13 0.46
C ARG A 133 10.46 -25.74 0.42
N GLU A 134 10.88 -26.23 -0.73
CA GLU A 134 12.21 -26.83 -0.95
C GLU A 134 13.36 -25.82 -0.84
N ASP A 135 13.07 -24.53 -1.03
CA ASP A 135 14.07 -23.46 -0.94
C ASP A 135 14.34 -23.05 0.52
N PHE A 136 13.54 -23.54 1.48
CA PHE A 136 13.75 -23.26 2.89
C PHE A 136 15.03 -23.94 3.38
N PHE A 137 15.96 -23.12 3.89
CA PHE A 137 17.25 -23.54 4.42
C PHE A 137 18.22 -24.15 3.38
N ASP A 138 17.98 -24.01 2.08
CA ASP A 138 18.96 -24.40 1.06
C ASP A 138 20.19 -23.47 1.12
N PRO A 139 21.36 -23.95 1.56
CA PRO A 139 22.55 -23.12 1.67
C PRO A 139 23.12 -22.71 0.29
N ASN A 140 22.67 -23.35 -0.79
CA ASN A 140 23.09 -23.07 -2.15
C ASN A 140 22.13 -22.17 -2.92
N ARG A 141 21.05 -21.70 -2.28
CA ARG A 141 20.08 -20.81 -2.91
C ARG A 141 20.74 -19.50 -3.33
N ALA A 142 20.55 -19.13 -4.60
CA ALA A 142 21.04 -17.87 -5.12
C ALA A 142 20.46 -16.70 -4.30
N PRO A 143 21.25 -15.68 -3.91
CA PRO A 143 20.76 -14.53 -3.16
C PRO A 143 19.64 -13.77 -3.89
N SER A 144 18.72 -13.17 -3.14
CA SER A 144 17.70 -12.29 -3.69
C SER A 144 18.33 -11.06 -4.34
N THR A 145 17.61 -10.47 -5.30
CA THR A 145 17.97 -9.18 -5.89
C THR A 145 18.21 -8.15 -4.79
N ARG A 146 19.34 -7.42 -4.84
CA ARG A 146 19.64 -6.37 -3.85
C ARG A 146 18.52 -5.33 -3.83
N CYS A 147 18.01 -5.04 -2.64
CA CYS A 147 17.14 -3.90 -2.43
C CYS A 147 17.90 -2.60 -2.80
N PHE A 148 17.40 -1.84 -3.76
CA PHE A 148 18.02 -0.60 -4.22
C PHE A 148 18.10 0.48 -3.13
N HIS A 149 17.25 0.42 -2.11
CA HIS A 149 17.21 1.41 -1.04
C HIS A 149 18.12 1.08 0.15
N CYS A 150 18.18 -0.18 0.58
CA CYS A 150 18.97 -0.56 1.76
C CYS A 150 20.20 -1.42 1.43
N GLY A 151 20.41 -1.78 0.16
CA GLY A 151 21.55 -2.58 -0.30
C GLY A 151 21.53 -4.03 0.17
N ARG A 152 20.54 -4.44 0.97
CA ARG A 152 20.40 -5.81 1.47
C ARG A 152 20.00 -6.74 0.32
N SER A 153 20.74 -7.83 0.17
CA SER A 153 20.39 -9.01 -0.64
C SER A 153 20.45 -10.21 0.28
N CYS A 154 19.33 -10.81 0.63
CA CYS A 154 19.33 -12.10 1.32
C CYS A 154 17.99 -12.81 1.14
N HIS A 155 18.07 -14.14 1.08
CA HIS A 155 17.00 -15.06 1.46
C HIS A 155 17.21 -15.60 2.90
N CYS A 156 18.03 -14.90 3.68
CA CYS A 156 18.74 -15.41 4.86
C CYS A 156 18.89 -14.37 5.99
N ALA A 157 18.18 -13.24 5.90
CA ALA A 157 18.10 -12.26 6.98
C ALA A 157 16.71 -12.31 7.60
#